data_AF-A0A126RVJ4-F1
#
_entry.id   AF-A0A126RVJ4-F1
#
_cell.length_a   1.000
_cell.length_b   1.000
_cell.length_c   1.000
_cell.angle_alpha   90.00
_cell.angle_beta   90.00
_cell.angle_gamma   90.00
#
_symmetry.space_group_name_H-M   'P 1'
#
loop_
_entity.id
_entity.type
_entity.pdbx_description
1 polymer ?
#
loop_
_entity_poly.entity_id
_entity_poly.type
_entity_poly.pdbx_seq_one_letter_code
_entity_poly.pdbx_strand_id
1 'polypeptide(L)'
;MANNFIKASFLLRVTDAEAQVLGRIDDAVAILANGDLEGAVLAEHYQALGDDFARIFPPTKAGLFESFRSIFSDPDYPRLGFTLQIDPPEGTGTRQVWLSGDQVDIETAALLLQSVARSALPIGFEYCLDCDRLRPGEFGGGYVVISANDIEFGGSARLLDRAIARHHHAGVDGFVLATRDPEDGLTFWNSEAGFGALAAATVFSDAEAAHHDVPITDDQPEWLALPAPLS
;
A
#
# COMPACT_ATOMS: atom_id res chain seq x y z
N MET A 1 4.78 11.27 -28.69
CA MET A 1 4.64 11.25 -27.22
C MET A 1 3.19 10.92 -26.93
N ALA A 2 2.91 9.87 -26.17
CA ALA A 2 1.57 9.57 -25.67
C ALA A 2 1.49 10.09 -24.23
N ASN A 3 0.31 10.50 -23.79
CA ASN A 3 0.07 10.90 -22.40
C ASN A 3 -0.55 9.73 -21.66
N ASN A 4 0.07 9.37 -20.53
CA ASN A 4 -0.41 8.33 -19.63
C ASN A 4 -1.05 8.98 -18.40
N PHE A 5 -2.11 8.35 -17.91
CA PHE A 5 -2.92 8.83 -16.80
C PHE A 5 -3.11 7.71 -15.81
N ILE A 6 -2.98 8.03 -14.52
CA ILE A 6 -3.31 7.12 -13.43
C ILE A 6 -4.54 7.69 -12.75
N LYS A 7 -5.65 6.95 -12.81
CA LYS A 7 -6.93 7.41 -12.28
C LYS A 7 -7.35 6.53 -11.12
N ALA A 8 -7.82 7.14 -10.05
CA ALA A 8 -8.42 6.46 -8.91
C ALA A 8 -9.61 7.28 -8.40
N SER A 9 -10.60 6.60 -7.85
CA SER A 9 -11.75 7.22 -7.20
C SER A 9 -12.35 6.25 -6.19
N PHE A 10 -12.31 6.59 -4.90
CA PHE A 10 -12.79 5.71 -3.85
C PHE A 10 -13.18 6.47 -2.58
N LEU A 11 -14.03 5.84 -1.79
CA LEU A 11 -14.52 6.37 -0.52
C LEU A 11 -13.90 5.59 0.63
N LEU A 12 -13.58 6.30 1.71
CA LEU A 12 -13.25 5.70 3.00
C LEU A 12 -13.99 6.43 4.12
N ARG A 13 -14.21 5.74 5.23
CA ARG A 13 -14.78 6.31 6.46
C ARG A 13 -13.70 6.39 7.52
N VAL A 14 -13.52 7.58 8.08
CA VAL A 14 -12.49 7.87 9.10
C VAL A 14 -13.13 8.62 10.27
N THR A 15 -12.40 8.74 11.38
CA THR A 15 -12.85 9.56 12.52
C THR A 15 -12.85 11.06 12.17
N ASP A 16 -13.61 11.86 12.92
CA ASP A 16 -13.60 13.32 12.78
C ASP A 16 -12.20 13.95 12.92
N ALA A 17 -11.33 13.36 13.76
CA ALA A 17 -9.97 13.85 13.98
C ALA A 17 -9.07 13.59 12.76
N GLU A 18 -9.13 12.38 12.19
CA GLU A 18 -8.38 12.02 10.99
C GLU A 18 -8.86 12.84 9.78
N ALA A 19 -10.17 13.02 9.64
CA ALA A 19 -10.73 13.88 8.59
C ALA A 19 -10.21 15.32 8.68
N GLN A 20 -10.06 15.89 9.88
CA GLN A 20 -9.49 17.22 10.04
C GLN A 20 -8.04 17.31 9.57
N VAL A 21 -7.23 16.28 9.80
CA VAL A 21 -5.85 16.24 9.30
C VAL A 21 -5.83 16.11 7.78
N LEU A 22 -6.65 15.21 7.21
CA LEU A 22 -6.80 15.07 5.76
C LEU A 22 -7.20 16.39 5.09
N GLY A 23 -8.04 17.19 5.74
CA GLY A 23 -8.48 18.50 5.24
C GLY A 23 -7.39 19.58 5.22
N ARG A 24 -6.23 19.35 5.85
CA ARG A 24 -5.10 20.29 5.91
C ARG A 24 -3.93 19.89 4.99
N ILE A 25 -4.05 18.77 4.26
CA ILE A 25 -2.97 18.26 3.41
C ILE A 25 -2.69 19.22 2.24
N ASP A 26 -3.73 19.75 1.61
CA ASP A 26 -3.57 20.79 0.57
C ASP A 26 -2.88 22.05 1.10
N ASP A 27 -3.23 22.50 2.31
CA ASP A 27 -2.59 23.65 2.95
C ASP A 27 -1.10 23.37 3.22
N ALA A 28 -0.76 22.18 3.71
CA ALA A 28 0.62 21.75 3.94
C ALA A 28 1.44 21.73 2.64
N VAL A 29 0.85 21.24 1.54
CA VAL A 29 1.48 21.26 0.22
C VAL A 29 1.63 22.69 -0.32
N ALA A 30 0.64 23.55 -0.12
CA ALA A 30 0.70 24.96 -0.53
C ALA A 30 1.80 25.73 0.22
N ILE A 31 2.01 25.44 1.51
CA ILE A 31 3.13 25.97 2.30
C ILE A 31 4.47 25.53 1.70
N LEU A 32 4.62 24.23 1.38
CA LEU A 32 5.84 23.70 0.78
C LEU A 32 6.13 24.23 -0.63
N ALA A 33 5.08 24.52 -1.41
CA ALA A 33 5.21 25.12 -2.73
C ALA A 33 5.61 26.60 -2.67
N ASN A 34 5.43 27.27 -1.52
CA ASN A 34 5.79 28.67 -1.33
C ASN A 34 7.25 28.81 -0.87
N GLY A 35 8.14 28.98 -1.85
CA GLY A 35 9.58 29.15 -1.64
C GLY A 35 9.99 30.42 -0.88
N ASP A 36 9.07 31.33 -0.57
CA ASP A 36 9.36 32.56 0.18
C ASP A 36 9.20 32.38 1.70
N LEU A 37 8.66 31.23 2.16
CA LEU A 37 8.43 30.96 3.57
C LEU A 37 9.66 30.35 4.23
N GLU A 38 10.30 31.10 5.12
CA GLU A 38 11.47 30.65 5.87
C GLU A 38 11.41 31.03 7.35
N GLY A 39 12.25 30.36 8.15
CA GLY A 39 12.48 30.70 9.55
C GLY A 39 11.21 30.74 10.40
N ALA A 40 10.99 31.86 11.09
CA ALA A 40 9.86 32.03 12.00
C ALA A 40 8.50 31.99 11.27
N VAL A 41 8.43 32.54 10.06
CA VAL A 41 7.19 32.57 9.27
C VAL A 41 6.79 31.16 8.85
N LEU A 42 7.74 30.35 8.38
CA LEU A 42 7.50 28.94 8.09
C LEU A 42 7.03 28.16 9.34
N ALA A 43 7.61 28.46 10.51
CA ALA A 43 7.21 27.85 11.76
C ALA A 43 5.78 28.21 12.16
N GLU A 44 5.35 29.48 11.97
CA GLU A 44 3.97 29.90 12.21
C GLU A 44 2.97 29.17 11.32
N HIS A 45 3.29 29.03 10.03
CA HIS A 45 2.47 28.26 9.08
C HIS A 45 2.38 26.77 9.47
N TYR A 46 3.49 26.16 9.88
CA TYR A 46 3.47 24.78 10.37
C TYR A 46 2.61 24.63 11.63
N GLN A 47 2.73 25.54 12.59
CA GLN A 47 1.90 25.53 13.81
C GLN A 47 0.41 25.71 13.50
N ALA A 48 0.07 26.49 12.48
CA ALA A 48 -1.32 26.67 12.05
C ALA A 48 -1.97 25.38 11.50
N LEU A 49 -1.19 24.40 11.04
CA LEU A 49 -1.70 23.06 10.68
C LEU A 49 -2.16 22.25 11.91
N GLY A 50 -1.76 22.67 13.11
CA GLY A 50 -2.24 22.16 14.40
C GLY A 50 -1.53 20.91 14.92
N ASP A 51 -1.69 20.67 16.22
CA ASP A 51 -0.98 19.61 16.95
C ASP A 51 -1.25 18.20 16.42
N ASP A 52 -2.45 17.95 15.89
CA ASP A 52 -2.80 16.64 15.33
C ASP A 52 -2.03 16.35 14.04
N PHE A 53 -1.78 17.38 13.21
CA PHE A 53 -0.91 17.25 12.04
C PHE A 53 0.52 16.97 12.48
N ALA A 54 1.05 17.75 13.44
CA ALA A 54 2.40 17.58 13.95
C ALA A 54 2.61 16.24 14.69
N ARG A 55 1.55 15.63 15.23
CA ARG A 55 1.63 14.29 15.82
C ARG A 55 1.85 13.20 14.77
N ILE A 56 1.23 13.34 13.59
CA ILE A 56 1.35 12.39 12.49
C ILE A 56 2.63 12.65 11.70
N PHE A 57 2.94 13.92 11.43
CA PHE A 57 4.12 14.37 10.69
C PHE A 57 5.00 15.26 11.57
N PRO A 58 5.76 14.66 12.51
CA PRO A 58 6.54 15.43 13.47
C PRO A 58 7.73 16.16 12.83
N PRO A 59 8.18 17.27 13.42
CA PRO A 59 9.42 17.90 13.02
C PRO A 59 10.60 16.95 13.22
N THR A 60 11.56 17.00 12.32
CA THR A 60 12.82 16.27 12.47
C THR A 60 13.99 17.24 12.61
N LYS A 61 15.19 16.70 12.83
CA LYS A 61 16.42 17.51 12.82
C LYS A 61 16.69 18.17 11.46
N ALA A 62 16.18 17.59 10.38
CA ALA A 62 16.37 18.10 9.03
C ALA A 62 15.38 19.23 8.68
N GLY A 63 14.23 19.31 9.36
CA GLY A 63 13.24 20.36 9.13
C GLY A 63 11.85 20.04 9.68
N LEU A 64 10.97 21.05 9.63
CA LEU A 64 9.60 20.97 10.16
C LEU A 64 8.72 20.01 9.35
N PHE A 65 8.87 20.00 8.02
CA PHE A 65 8.04 19.23 7.10
C PHE A 65 8.67 17.92 6.63
N GLU A 66 9.87 17.56 7.08
CA GLU A 66 10.61 16.41 6.52
C GLU A 66 9.85 15.09 6.62
N SER A 67 9.17 14.83 7.74
CA SER A 67 8.32 13.64 7.87
C SER A 67 7.08 13.68 6.98
N PHE A 68 6.59 14.86 6.61
CA PHE A 68 5.52 14.98 5.62
C PHE A 68 6.07 14.79 4.20
N ARG A 69 7.25 15.34 3.88
CA ARG A 69 7.89 15.19 2.56
C ARG A 69 8.21 13.73 2.24
N SER A 70 8.50 12.91 3.24
CA SER A 70 8.84 11.49 3.03
C SER A 70 7.69 10.63 2.52
N ILE A 71 6.44 11.13 2.49
CA ILE A 71 5.33 10.39 1.90
C ILE A 71 5.22 10.60 0.39
N PHE A 72 5.93 11.58 -0.18
CA PHE A 72 5.86 11.89 -1.60
C PHE A 72 6.94 11.13 -2.39
N SER A 73 6.58 10.67 -3.59
CA SER A 73 7.54 10.04 -4.52
C SER A 73 8.63 11.00 -5.00
N ASP A 74 8.31 12.30 -5.10
CA ASP A 74 9.26 13.40 -5.31
C ASP A 74 9.23 14.35 -4.09
N PRO A 75 10.11 14.12 -3.09
CA PRO A 75 10.19 14.96 -1.90
C PRO A 75 10.61 16.40 -2.20
N ASP A 76 11.32 16.66 -3.30
CA ASP A 76 11.79 18.00 -3.66
C ASP A 76 10.64 18.85 -4.21
N TYR A 77 9.71 18.23 -4.93
CA TYR A 77 8.53 18.88 -5.50
C TYR A 77 7.21 18.19 -5.10
N PRO A 78 6.81 18.26 -3.81
CA PRO A 78 5.63 17.57 -3.31
C PRO A 78 4.36 18.11 -3.98
N ARG A 79 3.58 17.20 -4.56
CA ARG A 79 2.30 17.51 -5.23
C ARG A 79 1.31 16.40 -4.96
N LEU A 80 0.05 16.77 -4.74
CA LEU A 80 -1.05 15.81 -4.73
C LEU A 80 -1.53 15.60 -6.16
N GLY A 81 -1.43 14.36 -6.63
CA GLY A 81 -2.02 13.91 -7.89
C GLY A 81 -3.53 13.65 -7.81
N PHE A 82 -4.17 14.03 -6.70
CA PHE A 82 -5.55 13.73 -6.35
C PHE A 82 -6.14 14.84 -5.48
N THR A 83 -7.46 14.83 -5.36
CA THR A 83 -8.24 15.71 -4.49
C THR A 83 -8.86 14.91 -3.35
N LEU A 84 -8.92 15.51 -2.17
CA LEU A 84 -9.63 15.01 -1.00
C LEU A 84 -10.90 15.85 -0.80
N GLN A 85 -12.07 15.22 -0.89
CA GLN A 85 -13.34 15.81 -0.48
C GLN A 85 -13.79 15.16 0.82
N ILE A 86 -14.07 15.98 1.83
CA ILE A 86 -14.55 15.51 3.14
C ILE A 86 -16.01 15.90 3.28
N ASP A 87 -16.87 14.92 3.48
CA ASP A 87 -18.29 15.16 3.67
C ASP A 87 -18.56 15.80 5.06
N PRO A 88 -19.68 16.54 5.21
CA PRO A 88 -20.08 17.10 6.50
C PRO A 88 -20.22 16.01 7.58
N PRO A 89 -20.04 16.34 8.86
CA PRO A 89 -20.16 15.37 9.95
C PRO A 89 -21.56 14.77 10.02
N GLU A 90 -21.65 13.44 10.10
CA GLU A 90 -22.91 12.69 10.15
C GLU A 90 -23.47 12.55 11.59
N GLY A 91 -22.80 13.11 12.60
CA GLY A 91 -23.16 12.96 14.02
C GLY A 91 -22.78 11.60 14.63
N THR A 92 -22.12 10.73 13.86
CA THR A 92 -21.67 9.39 14.27
C THR A 92 -20.24 9.37 14.83
N GLY A 93 -19.54 10.52 14.84
CA GLY A 93 -18.11 10.61 15.16
C GLY A 93 -17.19 10.18 14.00
N THR A 94 -17.76 9.89 12.84
CA THR A 94 -17.04 9.52 11.61
C THR A 94 -17.45 10.42 10.45
N ARG A 95 -16.56 10.54 9.46
CA ARG A 95 -16.80 11.23 8.20
C ARG A 95 -16.44 10.35 7.02
N GLN A 96 -17.16 10.55 5.94
CA GLN A 96 -16.80 10.00 4.65
C GLN A 96 -15.80 10.93 3.96
N VAL A 97 -14.74 10.35 3.42
CA VAL A 97 -13.72 11.03 2.63
C VAL A 97 -13.69 10.39 1.26
N TRP A 98 -13.77 11.23 0.24
CA TRP A 98 -13.64 10.85 -1.15
C TRP A 98 -12.29 11.29 -1.69
N LEU A 99 -11.50 10.33 -2.16
CA LEU A 99 -10.28 10.59 -2.92
C LEU A 99 -10.56 10.36 -4.39
N SER A 100 -10.21 11.32 -5.25
CA SER A 100 -10.28 11.14 -6.70
C SER A 100 -9.22 11.94 -7.46
N GLY A 101 -8.80 11.46 -8.63
CA GLY A 101 -7.85 12.16 -9.49
C GLY A 101 -7.55 11.42 -10.80
N ASP A 102 -6.84 12.07 -11.71
CA ASP A 102 -6.46 11.53 -13.03
C ASP A 102 -4.94 11.52 -13.31
N GLN A 103 -4.15 11.94 -12.32
CA GLN A 103 -2.69 11.87 -12.26
C GLN A 103 -2.26 11.38 -10.87
N VAL A 104 -3.00 10.41 -10.33
CA VAL A 104 -2.85 9.96 -8.94
C VAL A 104 -1.48 9.30 -8.76
N ASP A 105 -0.68 9.88 -7.86
CA ASP A 105 0.46 9.17 -7.29
C ASP A 105 -0.05 8.16 -6.25
N ILE A 106 -0.05 6.89 -6.66
CA ILE A 106 -0.59 5.77 -5.89
C ILE A 106 0.18 5.55 -4.60
N GLU A 107 1.50 5.72 -4.62
CA GLU A 107 2.36 5.51 -3.45
C GLU A 107 2.14 6.64 -2.44
N THR A 108 2.11 7.90 -2.91
CA THR A 108 1.78 9.05 -2.07
C THR A 108 0.40 8.93 -1.43
N ALA A 109 -0.62 8.52 -2.20
CA ALA A 109 -1.96 8.29 -1.66
C ALA A 109 -1.95 7.19 -0.59
N ALA A 110 -1.23 6.09 -0.83
CA ALA A 110 -1.17 4.98 0.10
C ALA A 110 -0.44 5.34 1.41
N LEU A 111 0.72 5.99 1.34
CA LEU A 111 1.48 6.44 2.50
C LEU A 111 0.73 7.49 3.33
N LEU A 112 0.04 8.42 2.67
CA LEU A 112 -0.83 9.39 3.34
C LEU A 112 -1.93 8.70 4.13
N LEU A 113 -2.67 7.77 3.49
CA LEU A 113 -3.76 7.05 4.13
C LEU A 113 -3.26 6.11 5.23
N GLN A 114 -2.11 5.46 5.05
CA GLN A 114 -1.50 4.61 6.08
C GLN A 114 -1.10 5.42 7.32
N SER A 115 -0.65 6.66 7.13
CA SER A 115 -0.23 7.56 8.20
C SER A 115 -1.42 8.17 8.94
N VAL A 116 -2.44 8.62 8.21
CA VAL A 116 -3.54 9.42 8.75
C VAL A 116 -4.78 8.58 9.07
N ALA A 117 -5.23 7.70 8.18
CA ALA A 117 -6.51 6.98 8.28
C ALA A 117 -6.41 5.68 9.08
N ARG A 118 -5.75 5.71 10.25
CA ARG A 118 -5.46 4.51 11.06
C ARG A 118 -6.72 3.75 11.48
N SER A 119 -7.82 4.45 11.74
CA SER A 119 -9.10 3.83 12.14
C SER A 119 -9.76 3.01 11.04
N ALA A 120 -9.42 3.28 9.77
CA ALA A 120 -9.99 2.58 8.63
C ALA A 120 -9.21 1.29 8.29
N LEU A 121 -7.97 1.15 8.77
CA LEU A 121 -7.10 0.04 8.37
C LEU A 121 -7.64 -1.33 8.87
N PRO A 122 -7.53 -2.39 8.05
CA PRO A 122 -7.01 -2.39 6.68
C PRO A 122 -8.00 -1.79 5.68
N ILE A 123 -7.47 -1.03 4.72
CA ILE A 123 -8.24 -0.47 3.59
C ILE A 123 -7.58 -0.85 2.27
N GLY A 124 -8.33 -0.75 1.18
CA GLY A 124 -7.75 -0.84 -0.15
C GLY A 124 -8.51 0.02 -1.14
N PHE A 125 -7.88 0.25 -2.28
CA PHE A 125 -8.49 0.95 -3.39
C PHE A 125 -7.95 0.43 -4.72
N GLU A 126 -8.71 0.67 -5.78
CA GLU A 126 -8.36 0.31 -7.15
C GLU A 126 -7.95 1.56 -7.92
N TYR A 127 -7.10 1.35 -8.93
CA TYR A 127 -6.72 2.38 -9.88
C TYR A 127 -6.70 1.82 -11.29
N CYS A 128 -6.87 2.67 -12.29
CA CYS A 128 -6.69 2.31 -13.68
C CYS A 128 -5.57 3.13 -14.33
N LEU A 129 -4.95 2.50 -15.33
CA LEU A 129 -3.98 3.11 -16.22
C LEU A 129 -4.68 3.38 -17.55
N ASP A 130 -4.63 4.63 -17.99
CA ASP A 130 -5.24 5.11 -19.22
C ASP A 130 -4.21 5.85 -20.07
N CYS A 131 -4.40 5.83 -21.39
CA CYS A 131 -3.47 6.40 -22.35
C CYS A 131 -4.26 7.08 -23.48
N ASP A 132 -3.84 8.30 -23.87
CA ASP A 132 -4.49 9.05 -24.94
C ASP A 132 -4.33 8.40 -26.34
N ARG A 133 -3.53 7.34 -26.43
CA ARG A 133 -3.29 6.56 -27.64
C ARG A 133 -3.42 5.08 -27.35
N LEU A 134 -4.18 4.38 -28.19
CA LEU A 134 -4.36 2.94 -28.12
C LEU A 134 -3.05 2.20 -28.46
N ARG A 135 -2.20 1.97 -27.46
CA ARG A 135 -0.90 1.31 -27.58
C ARG A 135 -0.85 0.05 -26.71
N PRO A 136 -0.22 -1.04 -27.20
CA PRO A 136 -0.01 -2.24 -26.39
C PRO A 136 0.74 -1.92 -25.09
N GLY A 137 0.24 -2.44 -23.96
CA GLY A 137 0.88 -2.30 -22.65
C GLY A 137 0.63 -0.97 -21.92
N GLU A 138 -0.10 -0.02 -22.52
CA GLU A 138 -0.40 1.27 -21.89
C GLU A 138 -1.77 1.31 -21.17
N PHE A 139 -2.51 0.20 -21.17
CA PHE A 139 -3.77 0.05 -20.44
C PHE A 139 -3.64 -0.97 -19.32
N GLY A 140 -4.41 -0.78 -18.26
CA GLY A 140 -4.46 -1.70 -17.14
C GLY A 140 -4.93 -0.99 -15.89
N GLY A 141 -4.24 -1.26 -14.80
CA GLY A 141 -4.64 -0.83 -13.47
C GLY A 141 -4.14 -1.81 -12.42
N GLY A 142 -4.69 -1.68 -11.23
CA GLY A 142 -4.30 -2.49 -10.10
C GLY A 142 -5.10 -2.13 -8.86
N TYR A 143 -4.62 -2.65 -7.74
CA TYR A 143 -5.13 -2.33 -6.43
C TYR A 143 -3.98 -2.04 -5.48
N VAL A 144 -4.33 -1.36 -4.38
CA VAL A 144 -3.47 -1.20 -3.22
C VAL A 144 -4.22 -1.72 -2.01
N VAL A 145 -3.54 -2.49 -1.16
CA VAL A 145 -4.02 -2.83 0.19
C VAL A 145 -3.08 -2.19 1.19
N ILE A 146 -3.65 -1.49 2.15
CA ILE A 146 -2.93 -0.74 3.17
C ILE A 146 -3.28 -1.36 4.52
N SER A 147 -2.27 -1.89 5.20
CA SER A 147 -2.39 -2.34 6.58
C SER A 147 -1.68 -1.37 7.53
N ALA A 148 -1.77 -1.67 8.83
CA ALA A 148 -1.05 -0.93 9.85
C ALA A 148 0.48 -0.96 9.67
N ASN A 149 1.02 -2.02 9.03
CA ASN A 149 2.44 -2.37 9.01
C ASN A 149 3.04 -2.39 7.60
N ASP A 150 2.22 -2.57 6.56
CA ASP A 150 2.68 -2.72 5.18
C ASP A 150 1.68 -2.14 4.16
N ILE A 151 2.17 -2.00 2.93
CA ILE A 151 1.38 -1.61 1.76
C ILE A 151 1.68 -2.65 0.67
N GLU A 152 0.62 -3.31 0.20
CA GLU A 152 0.68 -4.27 -0.91
C GLU A 152 0.18 -3.60 -2.19
N PHE A 153 0.90 -3.83 -3.29
CA PHE A 153 0.53 -3.38 -4.63
C PHE A 153 0.29 -4.57 -5.55
N GLY A 154 -0.91 -4.64 -6.12
CA GLY A 154 -1.28 -5.61 -7.14
C GLY A 154 -1.49 -4.95 -8.49
N GLY A 155 -0.90 -5.48 -9.56
CA GLY A 155 -1.04 -4.95 -10.92
C GLY A 155 -1.73 -5.93 -11.84
N SER A 156 -2.73 -5.47 -12.60
CA SER A 156 -3.46 -6.28 -13.59
C SER A 156 -2.54 -6.95 -14.62
N ALA A 157 -1.48 -6.28 -15.07
CA ALA A 157 -0.49 -6.87 -15.97
C ALA A 157 0.24 -8.07 -15.33
N ARG A 158 0.70 -7.94 -14.08
CA ARG A 158 1.33 -9.04 -13.33
C ARG A 158 0.35 -10.19 -13.09
N LEU A 159 -0.91 -9.87 -12.79
CA LEU A 159 -1.97 -10.87 -12.61
C LEU A 159 -2.26 -11.62 -13.91
N LEU A 160 -2.28 -10.92 -15.05
CA LEU A 160 -2.43 -11.52 -16.38
C LEU A 160 -1.25 -12.44 -16.71
N ASP A 161 -0.01 -11.97 -16.49
CA ASP A 161 1.19 -12.77 -16.73
C ASP A 161 1.18 -14.05 -15.87
N ARG A 162 0.79 -13.95 -14.60
CA ARG A 162 0.63 -15.12 -13.72
C ARG A 162 -0.48 -16.04 -14.19
N ALA A 163 -1.62 -15.51 -14.60
CA ALA A 163 -2.73 -16.31 -15.12
C ALA A 163 -2.30 -17.11 -16.37
N ILE A 164 -1.56 -16.48 -17.30
CA ILE A 164 -1.00 -17.16 -18.46
C ILE A 164 0.01 -18.23 -18.04
N ALA A 165 0.95 -17.89 -17.14
CA ALA A 165 1.99 -18.80 -16.70
C ALA A 165 1.44 -20.09 -16.05
N ARG A 166 0.32 -19.99 -15.31
CA ARG A 166 -0.33 -21.14 -14.66
C ARG A 166 -0.79 -22.22 -15.64
N HIS A 167 -1.05 -21.87 -16.89
CA HIS A 167 -1.40 -22.84 -17.93
C HIS A 167 -0.21 -23.64 -18.45
N HIS A 168 1.02 -23.21 -18.13
CA HIS A 168 2.25 -23.82 -18.64
C HIS A 168 3.13 -24.42 -17.53
N HIS A 169 3.07 -23.89 -16.30
CA HIS A 169 3.96 -24.29 -15.21
C HIS A 169 3.20 -24.42 -13.89
N ALA A 170 3.46 -25.49 -13.14
CA ALA A 170 3.04 -25.60 -11.74
C ALA A 170 3.92 -24.69 -10.86
N GLY A 171 3.41 -24.25 -9.71
CA GLY A 171 4.20 -23.46 -8.75
C GLY A 171 4.38 -21.98 -9.10
N VAL A 172 3.62 -21.44 -10.06
CA VAL A 172 3.61 -20.00 -10.39
C VAL A 172 3.27 -19.14 -9.16
N ASP A 173 2.44 -19.69 -8.27
CA ASP A 173 2.08 -19.05 -7.01
C ASP A 173 3.01 -19.37 -5.85
N GLY A 174 4.11 -20.08 -6.12
CA GLY A 174 5.09 -20.51 -5.15
C GLY A 174 4.84 -21.93 -4.64
N PHE A 175 5.75 -22.36 -3.78
CA PHE A 175 5.74 -23.66 -3.12
C PHE A 175 5.76 -23.49 -1.62
N VAL A 176 5.14 -24.43 -0.93
CA VAL A 176 5.26 -24.61 0.52
C VAL A 176 5.86 -25.98 0.79
N LEU A 177 6.71 -26.07 1.80
CA LEU A 177 7.23 -27.35 2.26
C LEU A 177 6.28 -27.89 3.34
N ALA A 178 5.73 -29.08 3.12
CA ALA A 178 4.77 -29.70 4.03
C ALA A 178 5.28 -31.03 4.55
N THR A 179 4.90 -31.40 5.77
CA THR A 179 5.14 -32.74 6.33
C THR A 179 3.89 -33.24 7.03
N ARG A 180 3.81 -34.55 7.26
CA ARG A 180 2.71 -35.14 8.01
C ARG A 180 3.06 -35.18 9.48
N ASP A 181 2.18 -34.59 10.29
CA ASP A 181 2.16 -34.69 11.73
C ASP A 181 1.06 -35.69 12.16
N PRO A 182 1.33 -36.60 13.12
CA PRO A 182 0.34 -37.57 13.60
C PRO A 182 -0.89 -36.97 14.28
N GLU A 183 -0.76 -35.81 14.91
CA GLU A 183 -1.82 -35.15 15.68
C GLU A 183 -2.54 -34.08 14.85
N ASP A 184 -1.78 -33.26 14.11
CA ASP A 184 -2.27 -32.07 13.40
C ASP A 184 -2.51 -32.29 11.90
N GLY A 185 -2.13 -33.46 11.35
CA GLY A 185 -2.29 -33.77 9.94
C GLY A 185 -1.22 -33.11 9.08
N LEU A 186 -1.58 -32.31 8.07
CA LEU A 186 -0.58 -31.62 7.23
C LEU A 186 -0.11 -30.33 7.93
N THR A 187 1.18 -30.24 8.19
CA THR A 187 1.83 -29.03 8.71
C THR A 187 2.80 -28.47 7.67
N PHE A 188 3.09 -27.17 7.75
CA PHE A 188 3.81 -26.41 6.74
C PHE A 188 4.96 -25.64 7.35
N TRP A 189 6.11 -25.65 6.67
CA TRP A 189 7.33 -25.02 7.15
C TRP A 189 7.24 -23.49 7.17
N ASN A 190 7.69 -22.90 8.27
CA ASN A 190 7.98 -21.48 8.43
C ASN A 190 9.47 -21.33 8.81
N SER A 191 10.20 -20.45 8.12
CA SER A 191 11.65 -20.26 8.30
C SER A 191 12.05 -19.73 9.68
N GLU A 192 11.12 -19.20 10.47
CA GLU A 192 11.35 -18.66 11.82
C GLU A 192 10.80 -19.58 12.92
N ALA A 193 9.64 -20.19 12.70
CA ALA A 193 8.87 -20.92 13.71
C ALA A 193 8.82 -22.45 13.52
N GLY A 194 9.31 -22.96 12.39
CA GLY A 194 9.25 -24.39 12.05
C GLY A 194 7.90 -24.81 11.45
N PHE A 195 7.55 -26.10 11.56
CA PHE A 195 6.31 -26.63 11.00
C PHE A 195 5.07 -26.20 11.81
N GLY A 196 4.03 -25.74 11.10
CA GLY A 196 2.77 -25.28 11.69
C GLY A 196 1.64 -25.10 10.67
N ALA A 197 0.73 -24.16 10.92
CA ALA A 197 -0.42 -23.91 10.05
C ALA A 197 -0.03 -23.29 8.70
N LEU A 198 -0.78 -23.62 7.63
CA LEU A 198 -0.56 -23.10 6.27
C LEU A 198 -0.54 -21.57 6.21
N ALA A 199 -1.38 -20.90 7.00
CA ALA A 199 -1.48 -19.44 7.02
C ALA A 199 -0.19 -18.73 7.47
N ALA A 200 0.69 -19.45 8.16
CA ALA A 200 2.00 -18.95 8.60
C ALA A 200 3.15 -19.53 7.76
N ALA A 201 2.88 -20.35 6.75
CA ALA A 201 3.93 -21.02 5.98
C ALA A 201 4.81 -20.01 5.22
N THR A 202 6.10 -20.29 5.14
CA THR A 202 6.98 -19.57 4.22
C THR A 202 6.71 -20.06 2.80
N VAL A 203 6.41 -19.13 1.90
CA VAL A 203 6.23 -19.42 0.47
C VAL A 203 7.55 -19.20 -0.25
N PHE A 204 7.99 -20.23 -0.98
CA PHE A 204 9.23 -20.25 -1.73
C PHE A 204 8.94 -20.10 -3.23
N SER A 205 9.76 -19.33 -3.93
CA SER A 205 9.83 -19.42 -5.39
C SER A 205 10.41 -20.78 -5.82
N ASP A 206 10.21 -21.15 -7.10
CA ASP A 206 10.80 -22.37 -7.68
C ASP A 206 12.31 -22.45 -7.48
N ALA A 207 13.01 -21.32 -7.69
CA ALA A 207 14.46 -21.24 -7.51
C ALA A 207 14.87 -21.41 -6.04
N GLU A 208 14.13 -20.83 -5.10
CA GLU A 208 14.44 -20.97 -3.66
C GLU A 208 14.16 -22.40 -3.19
N ALA A 209 13.04 -23.00 -3.58
CA ALA A 209 12.70 -24.38 -3.23
C ALA A 209 13.76 -25.38 -3.74
N ALA A 210 14.30 -25.16 -4.94
CA ALA A 210 15.35 -26.00 -5.53
C ALA A 210 16.70 -25.94 -4.78
N HIS A 211 16.96 -24.87 -4.02
CA HIS A 211 18.22 -24.66 -3.29
C HIS A 211 18.04 -24.67 -1.77
N HIS A 212 16.84 -24.93 -1.27
CA HIS A 212 16.55 -24.91 0.16
C HIS A 212 16.92 -26.25 0.80
N ASP A 213 17.71 -26.19 1.88
CA ASP A 213 18.05 -27.36 2.69
C ASP A 213 16.83 -27.83 3.48
N VAL A 214 16.22 -28.93 3.02
CA VAL A 214 15.01 -29.50 3.62
C VAL A 214 15.31 -29.98 5.06
N PRO A 215 14.56 -29.50 6.07
CA PRO A 215 14.71 -29.94 7.45
C PRO A 215 14.52 -31.46 7.62
N ILE A 216 15.29 -32.05 8.52
CA ILE A 216 15.15 -33.48 8.86
C ILE A 216 14.04 -33.62 9.91
N THR A 217 12.99 -34.35 9.58
CA THR A 217 11.84 -34.66 10.44
C THR A 217 11.52 -36.16 10.41
N ASP A 218 10.59 -36.60 11.27
CA ASP A 218 10.19 -38.02 11.38
C ASP A 218 9.51 -38.55 10.11
N ASP A 219 8.68 -37.73 9.46
CA ASP A 219 8.18 -37.97 8.10
C ASP A 219 8.93 -37.09 7.09
N GLN A 220 9.09 -37.55 5.85
CA GLN A 220 9.84 -36.83 4.82
C GLN A 220 9.05 -35.61 4.34
N PRO A 221 9.57 -34.37 4.47
CA PRO A 221 8.90 -33.20 3.95
C PRO A 221 8.83 -33.19 2.42
N GLU A 222 7.70 -32.74 1.88
CA GLU A 222 7.43 -32.67 0.45
C GLU A 222 7.09 -31.23 0.02
N TRP A 223 7.58 -30.83 -1.16
CA TRP A 223 7.22 -29.56 -1.77
C TRP A 223 5.84 -29.64 -2.43
N LEU A 224 4.94 -28.75 -2.02
CA LEU A 224 3.61 -28.61 -2.59
C LEU A 224 3.49 -27.27 -3.30
N ALA A 225 3.09 -27.30 -4.58
CA ALA A 225 2.77 -26.08 -5.32
C ALA A 225 1.48 -25.46 -4.76
N LEU A 226 1.49 -24.15 -4.53
CA LEU A 226 0.28 -23.44 -4.14
C LEU A 226 -0.71 -23.42 -5.30
N PRO A 227 -2.00 -23.65 -5.02
CA PRO A 227 -3.04 -23.48 -6.03
C PRO A 227 -3.18 -22.00 -6.41
N ALA A 228 -3.75 -21.75 -7.58
CA ALA A 228 -4.15 -20.40 -7.93
C ALA A 228 -5.11 -19.84 -6.87
N PRO A 229 -4.99 -18.56 -6.47
CA PRO A 229 -5.96 -17.91 -5.60
C PRO A 229 -7.37 -18.03 -6.18
N LEU A 230 -8.36 -18.22 -5.31
CA LEU A 230 -9.75 -18.22 -5.72
C LEU A 230 -10.11 -16.84 -6.31
N SER A 231 -10.69 -16.86 -7.52
CA SER A 231 -11.19 -15.69 -8.24
C SER A 231 -12.54 -15.22 -7.70
#